data_AF-R7Z5W7-F1
#
_entry.id   AF-R7Z5W7-F1
#
_cell.length_a   1.000
_cell.length_b   1.000
_cell.length_c   1.000
_cell.angle_alpha   90.00
_cell.angle_beta   90.00
_cell.angle_gamma   90.00
#
_symmetry.space_group_name_H-M   'P 1'
#
loop_
_entity.id
_entity.type
_entity.pdbx_description
1 polymer ?
#
loop_
_entity_poly.entity_id
_entity_poly.type
_entity_poly.pdbx_seq_one_letter_code
_entity_poly.pdbx_strand_id
1 'polypeptide(L)'
;MVHLSTPAKDTGVFSTEEVHPPDGTAQVLSRVIAFPRNHYTRAPNVAAGFKQLHLSRAGPLRANLVGSDITKDSFTVTVETWGDGILYSATGTWIEHKAGARDCHFGQFDTAEVHPDATATPQEVEARIQFPADVGRWKSHQRPPHVVCWLNRLDLACEPGRNFRIAAHATRIGEQGFTAHLDTWGNTRMAGAAMCWIAFPRGKKGVATGSFSTSDVRLWSKPWAENSGTIKFADAGQRFGVVPTVLVALNGFDIRGDADLRVKVYVDEVTKEGFRWHLNTWGDTTLYSASASWIALGFE
;
A
#
# COMPACT_ATOMS: atom_id res chain seq x y z
N MET A 1 -11.75 -19.48 -7.19
CA MET A 1 -10.69 -18.64 -7.80
C MET A 1 -11.23 -18.09 -9.10
N VAL A 2 -11.07 -16.80 -9.35
CA VAL A 2 -11.41 -16.16 -10.62
C VAL A 2 -10.15 -15.49 -11.15
N HIS A 3 -9.72 -15.91 -12.34
CA HIS A 3 -8.45 -15.52 -12.94
C HIS A 3 -8.65 -15.13 -14.40
N LEU A 4 -8.12 -13.98 -14.82
CA LEU A 4 -8.02 -13.63 -16.24
C LEU A 4 -6.58 -13.79 -16.73
N SER A 5 -6.38 -14.80 -17.56
CA SER A 5 -5.06 -15.15 -18.13
C SER A 5 -4.65 -14.25 -19.30
N THR A 6 -5.61 -13.61 -19.98
CA THR A 6 -5.31 -12.67 -21.06
C THR A 6 -4.63 -11.43 -20.47
N PRO A 7 -3.38 -11.12 -20.85
CA PRO A 7 -2.66 -10.01 -20.25
C PRO A 7 -3.31 -8.66 -20.54
N ALA A 8 -3.57 -7.88 -19.49
CA ALA A 8 -3.94 -6.47 -19.62
C ALA A 8 -2.68 -5.59 -19.73
N LYS A 9 -2.82 -4.39 -20.30
CA LYS A 9 -1.75 -3.40 -20.30
C LYS A 9 -1.44 -2.97 -18.86
N ASP A 10 -0.17 -2.80 -18.53
CA ASP A 10 0.22 -2.15 -17.28
C ASP A 10 -0.29 -0.70 -17.22
N THR A 11 -1.18 -0.45 -16.26
CA THR A 11 -1.74 0.86 -15.89
C THR A 11 -1.37 1.25 -14.47
N GLY A 12 -0.52 0.45 -13.80
CA GLY A 12 -0.18 0.62 -12.38
C GLY A 12 -1.32 0.35 -11.39
N VAL A 13 -2.46 -0.16 -11.85
CA VAL A 13 -3.66 -0.40 -11.03
C VAL A 13 -4.36 -1.69 -11.45
N PHE A 14 -4.88 -2.43 -10.45
CA PHE A 14 -5.77 -3.56 -10.65
C PHE A 14 -6.93 -3.46 -9.67
N SER A 15 -8.16 -3.42 -10.19
CA SER A 15 -9.37 -3.61 -9.38
C SER A 15 -9.90 -5.03 -9.57
N THR A 16 -10.25 -5.69 -8.46
CA THR A 16 -10.89 -7.00 -8.52
C THR A 16 -12.25 -6.97 -9.22
N GLU A 17 -12.89 -5.80 -9.30
CA GLU A 17 -14.16 -5.60 -10.01
C GLU A 17 -14.00 -5.78 -11.53
N GLU A 18 -12.75 -5.72 -12.05
CA GLU A 18 -12.48 -6.00 -13.46
C GLU A 18 -12.61 -7.49 -13.80
N VAL A 19 -12.46 -8.38 -12.81
CA VAL A 19 -12.50 -9.84 -13.00
C VAL A 19 -13.74 -10.48 -12.38
N HIS A 20 -14.49 -9.74 -11.55
CA HIS A 20 -15.56 -10.26 -10.74
C HIS A 20 -16.64 -9.20 -10.47
N PRO A 21 -17.95 -9.53 -10.55
CA PRO A 21 -19.00 -8.55 -10.31
C PRO A 21 -18.98 -8.01 -8.87
N PRO A 22 -19.44 -6.76 -8.64
CA PRO A 22 -19.44 -6.13 -7.31
C PRO A 22 -20.22 -6.88 -6.21
N ASP A 23 -21.23 -7.66 -6.59
CA ASP A 23 -22.18 -8.29 -5.64
C ASP A 23 -21.84 -9.74 -5.28
N GLY A 24 -20.78 -10.31 -5.84
CA GLY A 24 -20.37 -11.66 -5.46
C GLY A 24 -19.03 -11.68 -4.74
N THR A 25 -18.64 -12.86 -4.29
CA THR A 25 -17.45 -13.06 -3.47
C THR A 25 -16.58 -14.15 -4.06
N ALA A 26 -15.26 -13.98 -3.93
CA ALA A 26 -14.29 -15.01 -4.31
C ALA A 26 -13.09 -14.95 -3.38
N GLN A 27 -12.54 -16.11 -3.04
CA GLN A 27 -11.34 -16.19 -2.20
C GLN A 27 -10.08 -15.71 -2.91
N VAL A 28 -9.99 -15.86 -4.23
CA VAL A 28 -8.80 -15.48 -5.01
C VAL A 28 -9.25 -14.85 -6.32
N LEU A 29 -8.77 -13.64 -6.57
CA LEU A 29 -9.07 -12.77 -7.71
C LEU A 29 -7.77 -12.30 -8.32
N SER A 30 -7.48 -12.68 -9.57
CA SER A 30 -6.19 -12.38 -10.19
C SER A 30 -6.24 -12.10 -11.68
N ARG A 31 -5.19 -11.46 -12.18
CA ARG A 31 -5.01 -11.16 -13.59
C ARG A 31 -3.53 -11.09 -13.97
N VAL A 32 -3.23 -11.45 -15.21
CA VAL A 32 -1.91 -11.20 -15.81
C VAL A 32 -1.80 -9.76 -16.30
N ILE A 33 -0.72 -9.06 -15.93
CA ILE A 33 -0.37 -7.72 -16.41
C ILE A 33 0.86 -7.83 -17.31
N ALA A 34 0.75 -7.32 -18.53
CA ALA A 34 1.86 -7.24 -19.47
C ALA A 34 2.68 -5.96 -19.23
N PHE A 35 4.00 -6.13 -19.07
CA PHE A 35 4.94 -5.02 -19.09
C PHE A 35 5.04 -4.42 -20.50
N PRO A 36 5.50 -3.17 -20.63
CA PRO A 36 5.78 -2.60 -21.95
C PRO A 36 6.78 -3.47 -22.72
N ARG A 37 6.55 -3.65 -24.03
CA ARG A 37 7.37 -4.53 -24.87
C ARG A 37 8.85 -4.13 -24.80
N ASN A 38 9.72 -5.13 -24.65
CA ASN A 38 11.19 -4.97 -24.60
C ASN A 38 11.68 -4.02 -23.48
N HIS A 39 10.87 -3.74 -22.46
CA HIS A 39 11.24 -2.84 -21.39
C HIS A 39 12.24 -3.49 -20.40
N TYR A 40 12.05 -4.78 -20.13
CA TYR A 40 12.90 -5.56 -19.23
C TYR A 40 13.64 -6.67 -19.96
N THR A 41 14.92 -6.83 -19.63
CA THR A 41 15.76 -7.97 -20.10
C THR A 41 15.73 -9.15 -19.12
N ARG A 42 15.32 -8.90 -17.88
CA ARG A 42 15.14 -9.86 -16.78
C ARG A 42 13.94 -9.44 -15.94
N ALA A 43 13.30 -10.38 -15.27
CA ALA A 43 12.16 -10.11 -14.39
C ALA A 43 12.47 -8.97 -13.39
N PRO A 44 11.65 -7.89 -13.36
CA PRO A 44 11.77 -6.85 -12.33
C PRO A 44 11.31 -7.39 -10.96
N ASN A 45 11.49 -6.58 -9.91
CA ASN A 45 10.77 -6.76 -8.65
C ASN A 45 9.55 -5.83 -8.62
N VAL A 46 8.47 -6.23 -7.96
CA VAL A 46 7.23 -5.47 -7.87
C VAL A 46 6.87 -5.27 -6.40
N ALA A 47 6.67 -4.02 -5.99
CA ALA A 47 6.12 -3.67 -4.68
C ALA A 47 4.70 -3.16 -4.87
N ALA A 48 3.74 -3.72 -4.13
CA ALA A 48 2.33 -3.43 -4.31
C ALA A 48 1.63 -3.10 -2.99
N GLY A 49 0.60 -2.26 -3.05
CA GLY A 49 -0.16 -1.82 -1.88
C GLY A 49 -1.64 -1.60 -2.18
N PHE A 50 -2.48 -1.70 -1.15
CA PHE A 50 -3.92 -1.50 -1.29
C PHE A 50 -4.27 -0.02 -1.52
N LYS A 51 -5.06 0.23 -2.56
CA LYS A 51 -5.78 1.50 -2.78
C LYS A 51 -7.19 1.48 -2.22
N GLN A 52 -7.85 0.33 -2.25
CA GLN A 52 -9.23 0.20 -1.81
C GLN A 52 -9.46 -1.19 -1.24
N LEU A 53 -10.28 -1.27 -0.21
CA LEU A 53 -10.73 -2.49 0.42
C LEU A 53 -12.22 -2.40 0.73
N HIS A 54 -12.94 -3.48 0.41
CA HIS A 54 -14.32 -3.74 0.81
C HIS A 54 -14.40 -5.19 1.31
N LEU A 55 -14.36 -5.35 2.64
CA LEU A 55 -14.35 -6.64 3.33
C LEU A 55 -15.55 -6.73 4.26
N SER A 56 -16.24 -7.87 4.25
CA SER A 56 -17.41 -8.02 5.12
C SER A 56 -17.02 -8.21 6.58
N ARG A 57 -17.77 -7.58 7.48
CA ARG A 57 -17.68 -7.81 8.93
C ARG A 57 -18.32 -9.13 9.41
N ALA A 58 -18.90 -9.92 8.49
CA ALA A 58 -19.51 -11.21 8.81
C ALA A 58 -18.47 -12.31 9.10
N GLY A 59 -17.20 -12.07 8.76
CA GLY A 59 -16.06 -12.92 9.12
C GLY A 59 -14.83 -12.05 9.42
N PRO A 60 -13.66 -12.65 9.69
CA PRO A 60 -12.42 -11.91 9.87
C PRO A 60 -12.07 -11.05 8.64
N LEU A 61 -11.54 -9.85 8.87
CA LEU A 61 -11.08 -9.00 7.77
C LEU A 61 -9.74 -9.54 7.30
N ARG A 62 -9.75 -10.19 6.15
CA ARG A 62 -8.58 -10.83 5.57
C ARG A 62 -8.43 -10.40 4.13
N ALA A 63 -7.28 -9.82 3.83
CA ALA A 63 -6.90 -9.49 2.47
C ALA A 63 -5.38 -9.61 2.32
N ASN A 64 -4.95 -10.17 1.20
CA ASN A 64 -3.55 -10.22 0.77
C ASN A 64 -3.46 -9.76 -0.68
N LEU A 65 -2.52 -8.86 -0.99
CA LEU A 65 -2.21 -8.39 -2.33
C LEU A 65 -0.78 -8.79 -2.67
N VAL A 66 -0.63 -9.59 -3.72
CA VAL A 66 0.67 -10.16 -4.11
C VAL A 66 0.87 -10.10 -5.62
N GLY A 67 2.11 -9.77 -6.03
CA GLY A 67 2.60 -9.97 -7.38
C GLY A 67 3.36 -11.30 -7.46
N SER A 68 2.94 -12.22 -8.33
CA SER A 68 3.57 -13.52 -8.55
C SER A 68 3.91 -13.72 -10.02
N ASP A 69 4.58 -14.84 -10.35
CA ASP A 69 4.88 -15.26 -11.72
C ASP A 69 5.56 -14.16 -12.56
N ILE A 70 6.45 -13.40 -11.92
CA ILE A 70 7.10 -12.25 -12.53
C ILE A 70 8.14 -12.73 -13.55
N THR A 71 7.89 -12.41 -14.81
CA THR A 71 8.81 -12.60 -15.93
C THR A 71 9.33 -11.26 -16.42
N LYS A 72 10.15 -11.23 -17.48
CA LYS A 72 10.54 -9.97 -18.11
C LYS A 72 9.39 -9.31 -18.91
N ASP A 73 8.34 -10.08 -19.21
CA ASP A 73 7.26 -9.66 -20.12
C ASP A 73 5.93 -9.41 -19.39
N SER A 74 5.74 -10.01 -18.21
CA SER A 74 4.49 -9.90 -17.44
C SER A 74 4.66 -10.31 -15.98
N PHE A 75 3.62 -10.07 -15.18
CA PHE A 75 3.42 -10.68 -13.86
C PHE A 75 1.95 -10.95 -13.59
N THR A 76 1.65 -11.77 -12.59
CA THR A 76 0.28 -11.98 -12.09
C THR A 76 0.05 -11.11 -10.86
N VAL A 77 -0.96 -10.24 -10.88
CA VAL A 77 -1.44 -9.55 -9.68
C VAL A 77 -2.62 -10.32 -9.10
N THR A 78 -2.56 -10.60 -7.79
CA THR A 78 -3.58 -11.36 -7.07
C THR A 78 -4.01 -10.61 -5.83
N VAL A 79 -5.32 -10.51 -5.63
CA VAL A 79 -5.93 -10.22 -4.34
C VAL A 79 -6.65 -11.45 -3.84
N GLU A 80 -6.43 -11.81 -2.60
CA GLU A 80 -7.05 -12.98 -1.98
C GLU A 80 -7.52 -12.72 -0.55
N THR A 81 -8.45 -13.56 -0.10
CA THR A 81 -8.90 -13.72 1.28
C THR A 81 -8.93 -15.21 1.63
N TRP A 82 -9.00 -15.57 2.91
CA TRP A 82 -8.88 -16.96 3.36
C TRP A 82 -9.73 -17.29 4.59
N GLY A 83 -9.99 -18.59 4.78
CA GLY A 83 -10.92 -19.08 5.81
C GLY A 83 -12.31 -18.48 5.60
N ASP A 84 -12.90 -17.94 6.67
CA ASP A 84 -14.21 -17.30 6.66
C ASP A 84 -14.17 -15.82 6.24
N GLY A 85 -13.04 -15.34 5.72
CA GLY A 85 -12.91 -13.98 5.19
C GLY A 85 -13.77 -13.79 3.94
N ILE A 86 -14.47 -12.66 3.86
CA ILE A 86 -15.35 -12.32 2.75
C ILE A 86 -14.86 -11.02 2.10
N LEU A 87 -14.33 -11.17 0.88
CA LEU A 87 -13.86 -10.07 0.03
C LEU A 87 -14.91 -9.75 -1.04
N TYR A 88 -15.45 -8.53 -1.00
CA TYR A 88 -16.35 -8.00 -2.04
C TYR A 88 -15.54 -7.35 -3.15
N SER A 89 -14.66 -6.41 -2.80
CA SER A 89 -13.74 -5.82 -3.75
C SER A 89 -12.48 -5.25 -3.11
N ALA A 90 -11.44 -5.15 -3.92
CA ALA A 90 -10.21 -4.43 -3.58
C ALA A 90 -9.59 -3.83 -4.84
N THR A 91 -8.81 -2.77 -4.64
CA THR A 91 -7.95 -2.21 -5.68
C THR A 91 -6.53 -2.18 -5.16
N GLY A 92 -5.57 -2.65 -5.97
CA GLY A 92 -4.14 -2.56 -5.72
C GLY A 92 -3.47 -1.57 -6.67
N THR A 93 -2.31 -1.05 -6.25
CA THR A 93 -1.34 -0.37 -7.13
C THR A 93 0.04 -0.95 -6.91
N TRP A 94 0.94 -0.75 -7.85
CA TRP A 94 2.31 -1.24 -7.74
C TRP A 94 3.32 -0.25 -8.32
N ILE A 95 4.57 -0.48 -7.93
CA ILE A 95 5.75 0.12 -8.52
C ILE A 95 6.73 -0.99 -8.89
N GLU A 96 7.43 -0.80 -10.01
CA GLU A 96 8.37 -1.76 -10.56
C GLU A 96 9.81 -1.32 -10.30
N HIS A 97 10.66 -2.29 -10.00
CA HIS A 97 12.10 -2.11 -9.84
C HIS A 97 12.84 -3.00 -10.84
N LYS A 98 13.44 -2.36 -11.84
CA LYS A 98 14.23 -3.03 -12.88
C LYS A 98 15.35 -3.87 -12.24
N ALA A 99 15.52 -5.10 -12.72
CA ALA A 99 16.61 -5.96 -12.27
C ALA A 99 17.98 -5.28 -12.42
N GLY A 100 18.73 -5.18 -11.32
CA GLY A 100 20.06 -4.57 -11.28
C GLY A 100 20.08 -3.05 -11.17
N ALA A 101 18.91 -2.39 -11.09
CA ALA A 101 18.85 -1.01 -10.65
C ALA A 101 19.37 -0.89 -9.20
N ARG A 102 19.97 0.26 -8.88
CA ARG A 102 20.74 0.50 -7.64
C ARG A 102 20.26 1.73 -6.88
N ASP A 103 19.23 2.37 -7.41
CA ASP A 103 18.70 3.66 -7.00
C ASP A 103 17.38 3.53 -6.25
N CYS A 104 16.83 2.32 -6.13
CA CYS A 104 15.79 1.98 -5.18
C CYS A 104 15.92 0.53 -4.73
N HIS A 105 15.35 0.22 -3.57
CA HIS A 105 15.29 -1.13 -3.03
C HIS A 105 13.90 -1.36 -2.47
N PHE A 106 13.34 -2.52 -2.80
CA PHE A 106 12.03 -2.95 -2.31
C PHE A 106 12.22 -4.15 -1.39
N GLY A 107 11.30 -4.29 -0.44
CA GLY A 107 11.18 -5.52 0.34
C GLY A 107 9.83 -5.57 1.03
N GLN A 108 9.68 -6.57 1.88
CA GLN A 108 8.48 -6.80 2.67
C GLN A 108 8.85 -6.90 4.15
N PHE A 109 7.90 -6.57 5.00
CA PHE A 109 7.89 -6.94 6.39
C PHE A 109 6.55 -7.61 6.71
N ASP A 110 6.62 -8.79 7.30
CA ASP A 110 5.46 -9.59 7.69
C ASP A 110 5.52 -9.85 9.21
N THR A 111 4.42 -9.63 9.92
CA THR A 111 4.35 -9.85 11.37
C THR A 111 4.68 -11.30 11.77
N ALA A 112 4.43 -12.27 10.88
CA ALA A 112 4.74 -13.69 11.10
C ALA A 112 6.24 -13.96 11.18
N GLU A 113 7.10 -13.06 10.69
CA GLU A 113 8.56 -13.16 10.83
C GLU A 113 9.02 -12.94 12.28
N VAL A 114 8.23 -12.22 13.08
CA VAL A 114 8.52 -11.91 14.50
C VAL A 114 7.72 -12.81 15.43
N HIS A 115 6.43 -13.00 15.11
CA HIS A 115 5.49 -13.80 15.89
C HIS A 115 4.87 -14.89 15.00
N PRO A 116 5.53 -16.05 14.85
CA PRO A 116 5.01 -17.14 14.02
C PRO A 116 3.76 -17.79 14.61
N ASP A 117 3.51 -17.60 15.91
CA ASP A 117 2.29 -18.03 16.58
C ASP A 117 1.17 -17.00 16.38
N ALA A 118 0.23 -17.32 15.49
CA ALA A 118 -0.93 -16.49 15.17
C ALA A 118 -1.91 -16.27 16.34
N THR A 119 -1.73 -16.96 17.49
CA THR A 119 -2.55 -16.71 18.69
C THR A 119 -2.08 -15.49 19.47
N ALA A 120 -0.81 -15.09 19.33
CA ALA A 120 -0.30 -13.85 19.88
C ALA A 120 -0.82 -12.67 19.03
N THR A 121 -1.64 -11.81 19.62
CA THR A 121 -2.14 -10.59 18.97
C THR A 121 -1.55 -9.33 19.64
N PRO A 122 -0.22 -9.12 19.56
CA PRO A 122 0.41 -7.92 20.10
C PRO A 122 -0.13 -6.66 19.40
N GLN A 123 -0.12 -5.54 20.12
CA GLN A 123 -0.53 -4.27 19.56
C GLN A 123 0.56 -3.65 18.68
N GLU A 124 1.83 -3.84 19.04
CA GLU A 124 2.95 -3.26 18.31
C GLU A 124 3.84 -4.41 17.83
N VAL A 125 4.14 -4.45 16.53
CA VAL A 125 5.04 -5.45 15.94
C VAL A 125 6.10 -4.72 15.14
N GLU A 126 7.33 -4.75 15.65
CA GLU A 126 8.46 -4.11 15.00
C GLU A 126 9.57 -5.10 14.61
N ALA A 127 10.27 -4.80 13.52
CA ALA A 127 11.49 -5.50 13.13
C ALA A 127 12.53 -4.54 12.58
N ARG A 128 13.80 -4.85 12.83
CA ARG A 128 14.92 -4.11 12.22
C ARG A 128 15.15 -4.63 10.80
N ILE A 129 14.87 -3.80 9.81
CA ILE A 129 15.16 -4.10 8.40
C ILE A 129 16.54 -3.54 8.06
N GLN A 130 17.41 -4.40 7.52
CA GLN A 130 18.69 -4.00 6.97
C GLN A 130 18.57 -3.79 5.47
N PHE A 131 19.12 -2.69 4.97
CA PHE A 131 19.23 -2.50 3.53
C PHE A 131 20.26 -3.48 2.94
N PRO A 132 20.05 -3.97 1.71
CA PRO A 132 21.04 -4.77 0.98
C PRO A 132 22.45 -4.16 0.99
N ALA A 133 23.50 -4.98 1.03
CA ALA A 133 24.88 -4.50 1.18
C ALA A 133 25.35 -3.57 0.03
N ASP A 134 24.76 -3.69 -1.16
CA ASP A 134 25.02 -2.85 -2.32
C ASP A 134 24.42 -1.44 -2.23
N VAL A 135 23.53 -1.20 -1.24
CA VAL A 135 23.03 0.12 -0.83
C VAL A 135 24.15 1.00 -0.26
N GLY A 136 25.31 0.42 0.07
CA GLY A 136 26.49 1.10 0.62
C GLY A 136 27.02 2.31 -0.19
N ARG A 137 26.48 2.59 -1.38
CA ARG A 137 26.73 3.83 -2.15
C ARG A 137 25.84 5.01 -1.75
N TRP A 138 24.76 4.82 -0.98
CA TRP A 138 23.97 5.94 -0.44
C TRP A 138 24.74 6.73 0.62
N LYS A 139 25.83 6.16 1.15
CA LYS A 139 26.79 6.82 2.06
C LYS A 139 27.32 8.16 1.54
N SER A 140 27.33 8.40 0.23
CA SER A 140 27.75 9.69 -0.33
C SER A 140 26.69 10.80 -0.26
N HIS A 141 25.43 10.49 0.09
CA HIS A 141 24.30 11.44 0.04
C HIS A 141 24.07 12.21 1.35
N GLN A 142 24.91 11.99 2.38
CA GLN A 142 24.91 12.70 3.68
C GLN A 142 23.57 12.69 4.45
N ARG A 143 22.54 11.96 3.98
CA ARG A 143 21.21 11.89 4.60
C ARG A 143 20.60 10.49 4.42
N PRO A 144 19.84 10.00 5.41
CA PRO A 144 19.09 8.76 5.28
C PRO A 144 18.14 8.79 4.06
N PRO A 145 17.86 7.63 3.44
CA PRO A 145 16.94 7.51 2.30
C PRO A 145 15.50 7.84 2.70
N HIS A 146 14.65 8.05 1.69
CA HIS A 146 13.22 7.93 1.91
C HIS A 146 12.84 6.45 2.03
N VAL A 147 11.91 6.13 2.93
CA VAL A 147 11.27 4.82 3.04
C VAL A 147 9.76 5.04 3.01
N VAL A 148 9.11 4.43 2.02
CA VAL A 148 7.66 4.46 1.84
C VAL A 148 7.12 3.09 2.22
N CYS A 149 6.05 3.06 3.02
CA CYS A 149 5.40 1.84 3.48
C CYS A 149 3.98 1.78 2.93
N TRP A 150 3.61 0.64 2.35
CA TRP A 150 2.27 0.36 1.85
C TRP A 150 1.75 -0.95 2.42
N LEU A 151 0.53 -0.93 2.95
CA LEU A 151 -0.15 -2.15 3.42
C LEU A 151 -0.47 -3.05 2.23
N ASN A 152 -0.09 -4.32 2.35
CA ASN A 152 -0.39 -5.35 1.34
C ASN A 152 -0.97 -6.64 1.94
N ARG A 153 -1.01 -6.79 3.27
CA ARG A 153 -1.80 -7.82 3.94
C ARG A 153 -2.38 -7.35 5.26
N LEU A 154 -3.58 -7.81 5.59
CA LEU A 154 -4.19 -7.66 6.92
C LEU A 154 -5.00 -8.92 7.31
N ASP A 155 -4.95 -9.28 8.59
CA ASP A 155 -5.78 -10.28 9.26
C ASP A 155 -6.27 -9.70 10.60
N LEU A 156 -7.45 -9.10 10.59
CA LEU A 156 -8.06 -8.48 11.76
C LEU A 156 -9.29 -9.27 12.20
N ALA A 157 -9.41 -9.53 13.50
CA ALA A 157 -10.58 -10.20 14.04
C ALA A 157 -11.81 -9.28 14.02
N CYS A 158 -12.96 -9.85 13.66
CA CYS A 158 -14.27 -9.20 13.76
C CYS A 158 -15.04 -9.72 14.96
N GLU A 159 -14.85 -9.09 16.12
CA GLU A 159 -15.63 -9.38 17.33
C GLU A 159 -16.51 -8.16 17.68
N PRO A 160 -17.69 -8.37 18.30
CA PRO A 160 -18.57 -7.26 18.70
C PRO A 160 -17.84 -6.20 19.53
N GLY A 161 -18.04 -4.94 19.16
CA GLY A 161 -17.48 -3.77 19.85
C GLY A 161 -16.03 -3.45 19.50
N ARG A 162 -15.32 -4.27 18.71
CA ARG A 162 -13.95 -3.95 18.24
C ARG A 162 -13.99 -3.06 17.02
N ASN A 163 -13.13 -2.04 16.98
CA ASN A 163 -12.86 -1.30 15.74
C ASN A 163 -11.80 -2.03 14.91
N PHE A 164 -11.63 -1.57 13.67
CA PHE A 164 -10.59 -2.03 12.76
C PHE A 164 -9.51 -0.96 12.72
N ARG A 165 -8.32 -1.30 13.21
CA ARG A 165 -7.21 -0.35 13.35
C ARG A 165 -5.91 -1.00 12.92
N ILE A 166 -5.17 -0.32 12.05
CA ILE A 166 -3.85 -0.77 11.63
C ILE A 166 -3.03 0.43 11.16
N ALA A 167 -1.71 0.37 11.38
CA ALA A 167 -0.75 1.31 10.86
C ALA A 167 0.53 0.59 10.40
N ALA A 168 1.00 0.93 9.21
CA ALA A 168 2.24 0.47 8.62
C ALA A 168 3.18 1.66 8.42
N HIS A 169 4.32 1.66 9.09
CA HIS A 169 5.25 2.78 9.01
C HIS A 169 6.70 2.39 9.30
N ALA A 170 7.61 3.33 9.02
CA ALA A 170 9.03 3.18 9.26
C ALA A 170 9.53 4.25 10.24
N THR A 171 10.34 3.84 11.20
CA THR A 171 11.06 4.74 12.12
C THR A 171 12.56 4.43 12.12
N ARG A 172 13.37 5.23 12.81
CA ARG A 172 14.82 5.03 12.96
C ARG A 172 15.51 4.76 11.61
N ILE A 173 15.12 5.50 10.58
CA ILE A 173 15.66 5.39 9.22
C ILE A 173 17.08 5.94 9.22
N GLY A 174 18.04 5.07 9.02
CA GLY A 174 19.46 5.38 8.89
C GLY A 174 20.02 4.86 7.57
N GLU A 175 21.31 5.04 7.34
CA GLU A 175 21.96 4.63 6.09
C GLU A 175 21.99 3.12 5.87
N GLN A 176 21.91 2.34 6.95
CA GLN A 176 22.02 0.88 6.92
C GLN A 176 20.66 0.17 6.97
N GLY A 177 19.58 0.89 7.25
CA GLY A 177 18.27 0.28 7.46
C GLY A 177 17.34 1.15 8.28
N PHE A 178 16.18 0.58 8.61
CA PHE A 178 15.12 1.24 9.37
C PHE A 178 14.44 0.23 10.29
N THR A 179 13.60 0.72 11.21
CA THR A 179 12.69 -0.13 11.99
C THR A 179 11.33 -0.09 11.32
N ALA A 180 10.86 -1.25 10.87
CA ALA A 180 9.54 -1.47 10.31
C ALA A 180 8.51 -1.68 11.43
N HIS A 181 7.33 -1.10 11.29
CA HIS A 181 6.22 -1.16 12.25
C HIS A 181 4.94 -1.61 11.56
N LEU A 182 4.27 -2.60 12.13
CA LEU A 182 2.91 -3.01 11.83
C LEU A 182 2.14 -3.05 13.14
N ASP A 183 1.38 -1.99 13.39
CA ASP A 183 0.77 -1.75 14.69
C ASP A 183 -0.75 -1.72 14.61
N THR A 184 -1.38 -2.04 15.72
CA THR A 184 -2.79 -1.86 16.02
C THR A 184 -2.94 -1.26 17.41
N TRP A 185 -4.13 -0.80 17.79
CA TRP A 185 -4.34 -0.17 19.10
C TRP A 185 -5.78 -0.27 19.59
N GLY A 186 -5.98 0.15 20.84
CA GLY A 186 -7.26 0.10 21.51
C GLY A 186 -7.72 -1.35 21.70
N ASN A 187 -8.93 -1.65 21.24
CA ASN A 187 -9.51 -2.98 21.36
C ASN A 187 -9.41 -3.83 20.08
N THR A 188 -8.66 -3.39 19.07
CA THR A 188 -8.47 -4.18 17.85
C THR A 188 -7.61 -5.40 18.14
N ARG A 189 -7.90 -6.54 17.50
CA ARG A 189 -7.03 -7.73 17.49
C ARG A 189 -6.53 -7.97 16.08
N MET A 190 -5.22 -7.94 15.92
CA MET A 190 -4.52 -8.22 14.67
C MET A 190 -3.82 -9.56 14.81
N ALA A 191 -4.29 -10.56 14.05
CA ALA A 191 -3.66 -11.88 13.99
C ALA A 191 -2.43 -11.86 13.07
N GLY A 192 -2.41 -10.94 12.10
CA GLY A 192 -1.23 -10.68 11.30
C GLY A 192 -1.43 -9.55 10.31
N ALA A 193 -0.32 -9.04 9.78
CA ALA A 193 -0.30 -8.05 8.73
C ALA A 193 1.00 -8.15 7.93
N ALA A 194 1.04 -7.48 6.78
CA ALA A 194 2.28 -7.27 6.05
C ALA A 194 2.25 -5.88 5.37
N MET A 195 3.45 -5.35 5.16
CA MET A 195 3.66 -4.18 4.32
C MET A 195 4.82 -4.42 3.36
N CYS A 196 4.69 -3.90 2.13
CA CYS A 196 5.87 -3.67 1.31
C CYS A 196 6.51 -2.34 1.69
N TRP A 197 7.83 -2.26 1.59
CA TRP A 197 8.58 -1.04 1.77
C TRP A 197 9.40 -0.72 0.51
N ILE A 198 9.48 0.57 0.20
CA ILE A 198 10.18 1.12 -0.97
C ILE A 198 11.17 2.16 -0.48
N ALA A 199 12.47 1.90 -0.63
CA ALA A 199 13.54 2.78 -0.22
C ALA A 199 14.28 3.38 -1.42
N PHE A 200 14.61 4.67 -1.37
CA PHE A 200 15.40 5.34 -2.42
C PHE A 200 16.16 6.56 -1.88
N PRO A 201 17.25 7.00 -2.53
CA PRO A 201 18.04 8.14 -2.08
C PRO A 201 17.22 9.41 -1.90
N ARG A 202 17.53 10.14 -0.84
CA ARG A 202 16.95 11.46 -0.62
C ARG A 202 17.38 12.41 -1.75
N GLY A 203 16.41 13.17 -2.27
CA GLY A 203 16.67 14.11 -3.37
C GLY A 203 16.83 13.46 -4.75
N LYS A 204 16.42 12.19 -4.92
CA LYS A 204 16.35 11.56 -6.24
C LYS A 204 15.55 12.43 -7.21
N LYS A 205 16.19 12.82 -8.32
CA LYS A 205 15.57 13.65 -9.37
C LYS A 205 14.36 12.93 -9.98
N GLY A 206 13.33 13.70 -10.33
CA GLY A 206 12.10 13.17 -10.91
C GLY A 206 11.27 12.32 -9.94
N VAL A 207 11.57 12.35 -8.63
CA VAL A 207 10.82 11.62 -7.60
C VAL A 207 10.44 12.55 -6.45
N ALA A 208 9.19 12.47 -6.02
CA ALA A 208 8.73 13.02 -4.74
C ALA A 208 7.96 11.97 -3.96
N THR A 209 7.89 12.12 -2.65
CA THR A 209 7.15 11.23 -1.77
C THR A 209 6.70 11.95 -0.52
N GLY A 210 5.72 11.36 0.16
CA GLY A 210 5.26 11.77 1.47
C GLY A 210 4.11 10.87 1.92
N SER A 211 3.39 11.35 2.92
CA SER A 211 2.14 10.77 3.39
C SER A 211 1.11 11.87 3.59
N PHE A 212 -0.14 11.45 3.71
CA PHE A 212 -1.25 12.31 4.12
C PHE A 212 -2.24 11.49 4.95
N SER A 213 -3.02 12.18 5.77
CA SER A 213 -4.01 11.60 6.67
C SER A 213 -5.29 12.43 6.65
N THR A 214 -6.43 11.79 6.88
CA THR A 214 -7.67 12.51 7.19
C THR A 214 -7.51 13.43 8.40
N SER A 215 -6.61 13.09 9.32
CA SER A 215 -6.29 13.91 10.50
C SER A 215 -5.61 15.24 10.14
N ASP A 216 -5.10 15.39 8.91
CA ASP A 216 -4.48 16.64 8.45
C ASP A 216 -5.54 17.71 8.11
N VAL A 217 -6.79 17.30 7.85
CA VAL A 217 -7.87 18.19 7.39
C VAL A 217 -9.08 18.21 8.33
N ARG A 218 -9.16 17.28 9.28
CA ARG A 218 -10.23 17.24 10.28
C ARG A 218 -9.80 16.55 11.57
N LEU A 219 -10.55 16.83 12.63
CA LEU A 219 -10.40 16.12 13.91
C LEU A 219 -10.88 14.67 13.78
N TRP A 220 -10.19 13.76 14.47
CA TRP A 220 -10.55 12.34 14.57
C TRP A 220 -11.99 12.14 15.11
N SER A 221 -12.39 12.96 16.08
CA SER A 221 -13.71 12.90 16.73
C SER A 221 -14.89 13.38 15.87
N LYS A 222 -14.61 13.89 14.67
CA LYS A 222 -15.61 14.31 13.69
C LYS A 222 -15.46 13.47 12.41
N PRO A 223 -15.81 12.16 12.45
CA PRO A 223 -15.67 11.30 11.29
C PRO A 223 -16.51 11.82 10.12
N TRP A 224 -15.99 11.62 8.90
CA TRP A 224 -16.65 12.03 7.67
C TRP A 224 -16.32 11.06 6.54
N ALA A 225 -17.29 10.81 5.66
CA ALA A 225 -17.17 9.80 4.62
C ALA A 225 -16.22 10.23 3.49
N GLU A 226 -16.21 11.50 3.13
CA GLU A 226 -15.48 12.03 1.97
C GLU A 226 -14.44 13.06 2.38
N ASN A 227 -13.17 12.68 2.42
CA ASN A 227 -12.09 13.53 2.91
C ASN A 227 -11.14 13.83 1.77
N SER A 228 -10.80 15.10 1.60
CA SER A 228 -9.82 15.52 0.61
C SER A 228 -8.90 16.60 1.15
N GLY A 229 -7.69 16.64 0.63
CA GLY A 229 -6.73 17.71 0.87
C GLY A 229 -5.78 17.86 -0.31
N THR A 230 -4.88 18.83 -0.24
CA THR A 230 -3.92 19.09 -1.33
C THR A 230 -2.49 18.90 -0.84
N ILE A 231 -1.66 18.32 -1.70
CA ILE A 231 -0.22 18.26 -1.52
C ILE A 231 0.41 19.20 -2.52
N LYS A 232 1.32 20.06 -2.04
CA LYS A 232 2.25 20.82 -2.88
C LYS A 232 3.62 20.17 -2.79
N PHE A 233 4.24 19.92 -3.93
CA PHE A 233 5.62 19.43 -3.95
C PHE A 233 6.55 20.52 -3.41
N ALA A 234 7.53 20.13 -2.59
CA ALA A 234 8.44 21.09 -1.95
C ALA A 234 9.20 21.99 -2.94
N ASP A 235 9.49 21.46 -4.14
CA ASP A 235 10.13 22.21 -5.25
C ASP A 235 9.16 22.33 -6.44
N ALA A 236 7.94 22.79 -6.15
CA ALA A 236 6.85 22.91 -7.12
C ALA A 236 7.30 23.53 -8.45
N GLY A 237 7.01 22.85 -9.56
CA GLY A 237 7.35 23.29 -10.91
C GLY A 237 8.82 23.13 -11.33
N GLN A 238 9.75 22.86 -10.40
CA GLN A 238 11.17 22.64 -10.71
C GLN A 238 11.55 21.15 -10.73
N ARG A 239 10.85 20.34 -9.92
CA ARG A 239 11.19 18.92 -9.73
C ARG A 239 10.81 18.03 -10.93
N PHE A 240 9.73 18.37 -11.62
CA PHE A 240 9.15 17.54 -12.66
C PHE A 240 9.07 18.31 -13.98
N GLY A 241 9.67 17.76 -15.05
CA GLY A 241 9.57 18.32 -16.41
C GLY A 241 8.19 18.07 -17.03
N VAL A 242 7.59 16.92 -16.71
CA VAL A 242 6.26 16.47 -17.13
C VAL A 242 5.34 16.30 -15.92
N VAL A 243 4.02 16.25 -16.13
CA VAL A 243 3.07 15.92 -15.04
C VAL A 243 3.42 14.52 -14.52
N PRO A 244 3.74 14.36 -13.22
CA PRO A 244 4.18 13.08 -12.69
C PRO A 244 3.03 12.08 -12.59
N THR A 245 3.34 10.80 -12.71
CA THR A 245 2.44 9.73 -12.26
C THR A 245 2.49 9.65 -10.73
N VAL A 246 1.35 9.70 -10.06
CA VAL A 246 1.26 9.62 -8.60
C VAL A 246 0.67 8.28 -8.18
N LEU A 247 1.51 7.46 -7.55
CA LEU A 247 1.12 6.20 -6.93
C LEU A 247 0.78 6.45 -5.46
N VAL A 248 -0.36 5.95 -5.01
CA VAL A 248 -0.83 6.07 -3.62
C VAL A 248 -1.32 4.73 -3.13
N ALA A 249 -1.01 4.38 -1.88
CA ALA A 249 -1.60 3.23 -1.23
C ALA A 249 -1.74 3.47 0.27
N LEU A 250 -2.72 2.80 0.85
CA LEU A 250 -3.04 2.86 2.27
C LEU A 250 -1.84 2.41 3.10
N ASN A 251 -1.59 3.15 4.19
CA ASN A 251 -0.63 2.75 5.21
C ASN A 251 -1.27 2.75 6.61
N GLY A 252 -2.56 3.06 6.74
CA GLY A 252 -3.27 2.90 8.00
C GLY A 252 -4.72 3.35 7.95
N PHE A 253 -5.52 2.88 8.91
CA PHE A 253 -6.90 3.28 9.12
C PHE A 253 -7.36 3.03 10.56
N ASP A 254 -8.36 3.80 11.00
CA ASP A 254 -9.19 3.58 12.20
C ASP A 254 -10.66 3.68 11.76
N ILE A 255 -11.32 2.53 11.72
CA ILE A 255 -12.68 2.38 11.23
C ILE A 255 -13.51 1.73 12.33
N ARG A 256 -14.72 2.23 12.55
CA ARG A 256 -15.65 1.59 13.49
C ARG A 256 -16.01 0.19 12.99
N GLY A 257 -15.99 -0.81 13.88
CA GLY A 257 -16.31 -2.19 13.50
C GLY A 257 -17.78 -2.58 13.67
N ASP A 258 -18.70 -1.64 13.51
CA ASP A 258 -20.14 -1.89 13.45
C ASP A 258 -20.65 -2.20 12.03
N ALA A 259 -19.90 -1.82 10.99
CA ALA A 259 -20.18 -2.09 9.58
C ALA A 259 -19.02 -2.85 8.90
N ASP A 260 -19.18 -3.17 7.61
CA ASP A 260 -18.09 -3.69 6.78
C ASP A 260 -16.90 -2.72 6.74
N LEU A 261 -15.69 -3.25 6.53
CA LEU A 261 -14.53 -2.41 6.27
C LEU A 261 -14.62 -1.89 4.83
N ARG A 262 -14.74 -0.57 4.71
CA ARG A 262 -14.76 0.14 3.43
C ARG A 262 -13.82 1.33 3.53
N VAL A 263 -12.81 1.35 2.69
CA VAL A 263 -11.85 2.46 2.62
C VAL A 263 -11.23 2.52 1.24
N LYS A 264 -11.04 3.72 0.71
CA LYS A 264 -10.34 3.94 -0.55
C LYS A 264 -9.49 5.20 -0.53
N VAL A 265 -8.35 5.13 -1.20
CA VAL A 265 -7.47 6.25 -1.51
C VAL A 265 -7.34 6.43 -3.01
N TYR A 266 -7.44 7.68 -3.45
CA TYR A 266 -7.10 8.08 -4.82
C TYR A 266 -6.62 9.53 -4.85
N VAL A 267 -6.10 9.93 -6.00
CA VAL A 267 -5.66 11.29 -6.26
C VAL A 267 -6.25 11.77 -7.58
N ASP A 268 -6.49 13.07 -7.67
CA ASP A 268 -6.89 13.76 -8.88
C ASP A 268 -6.19 15.12 -8.95
N GLU A 269 -6.48 15.89 -10.00
CA GLU A 269 -5.90 17.24 -10.20
C GLU A 269 -4.36 17.24 -10.12
N VAL A 270 -3.73 16.20 -10.67
CA VAL A 270 -2.28 16.05 -10.67
C VAL A 270 -1.65 17.04 -11.63
N THR A 271 -0.75 17.87 -11.10
CA THR A 271 0.05 18.83 -11.87
C THR A 271 1.53 18.66 -11.54
N LYS A 272 2.40 19.49 -12.13
CA LYS A 272 3.84 19.50 -11.81
C LYS A 272 4.14 20.11 -10.45
N GLU A 273 3.14 20.73 -9.82
CA GLU A 273 3.24 21.47 -8.58
C GLU A 273 2.63 20.70 -7.40
N GLY A 274 1.72 19.77 -7.66
CA GLY A 274 1.02 19.04 -6.62
C GLY A 274 -0.09 18.13 -7.13
N PHE A 275 -0.94 17.70 -6.20
CA PHE A 275 -2.15 16.94 -6.50
C PHE A 275 -3.15 17.09 -5.35
N ARG A 276 -4.42 16.76 -5.62
CA ARG A 276 -5.44 16.60 -4.59
C ARG A 276 -5.59 15.11 -4.26
N TRP A 277 -5.63 14.81 -2.97
CA TRP A 277 -5.83 13.44 -2.47
C TRP A 277 -7.22 13.28 -1.90
N HIS A 278 -7.68 12.03 -1.87
CA HIS A 278 -8.96 11.63 -1.28
C HIS A 278 -8.77 10.37 -0.43
N LEU A 279 -9.36 10.36 0.77
CA LEU A 279 -9.42 9.22 1.69
C LEU A 279 -10.85 9.01 2.15
N ASN A 280 -11.55 8.13 1.47
CA ASN A 280 -13.00 8.05 1.56
C ASN A 280 -13.46 6.68 2.06
N THR A 281 -14.66 6.67 2.62
CA THR A 281 -15.48 5.49 2.87
C THR A 281 -16.86 5.66 2.23
N TRP A 282 -17.72 4.64 2.30
CA TRP A 282 -19.08 4.67 1.77
C TRP A 282 -19.99 3.69 2.54
N GLY A 283 -21.28 3.70 2.23
CA GLY A 283 -22.29 2.90 2.92
C GLY A 283 -22.50 3.38 4.35
N ASP A 284 -22.60 2.44 5.28
CA ASP A 284 -22.79 2.65 6.72
C ASP A 284 -21.46 2.67 7.51
N THR A 285 -20.32 2.60 6.83
CA THR A 285 -19.00 2.55 7.46
C THR A 285 -18.61 3.92 8.06
N THR A 286 -18.27 3.94 9.36
CA THR A 286 -17.74 5.14 10.03
C THR A 286 -16.21 5.16 9.99
N LEU A 287 -15.64 6.12 9.25
CA LEU A 287 -14.19 6.32 9.11
C LEU A 287 -13.67 7.38 10.11
N TYR A 288 -13.05 6.95 11.21
CA TYR A 288 -12.44 7.87 12.17
C TYR A 288 -11.16 8.48 11.63
N SER A 289 -10.27 7.66 11.08
CA SER A 289 -9.12 8.14 10.32
C SER A 289 -8.67 7.15 9.25
N ALA A 290 -7.99 7.66 8.23
CA ALA A 290 -7.17 6.87 7.32
C ALA A 290 -5.92 7.66 6.94
N SER A 291 -4.90 6.94 6.50
CA SER A 291 -3.67 7.51 5.97
C SER A 291 -3.16 6.70 4.78
N ALA A 292 -2.40 7.37 3.94
CA ALA A 292 -1.74 6.77 2.80
C ALA A 292 -0.34 7.36 2.62
N SER A 293 0.55 6.56 2.03
CA SER A 293 1.84 7.03 1.53
C SER A 293 1.81 7.11 0.01
N TRP A 294 2.56 8.05 -0.56
CA TRP A 294 2.57 8.29 -1.99
C TRP A 294 3.98 8.42 -2.57
N ILE A 295 4.12 8.08 -3.85
CA ILE A 295 5.32 8.28 -4.67
C ILE A 295 4.87 8.94 -5.97
N ALA A 296 5.46 10.08 -6.30
CA ALA A 296 5.28 10.77 -7.57
C ALA A 296 6.52 10.57 -8.46
N LEU A 297 6.31 10.15 -9.70
CA LEU A 297 7.35 9.81 -10.68
C LEU A 297 7.14 10.65 -11.94
N GLY A 298 8.07 11.56 -12.24
CA GLY A 298 8.03 12.40 -13.44
C GLY A 298 9.14 12.03 -14.42
N PHE A 299 9.12 10.80 -14.90
CA PHE A 299 10.00 10.30 -15.94
C PHE A 299 9.26 10.30 -17.28
N GLU A 300 9.98 10.60 -18.36
CA GLU A 300 9.50 10.52 -19.75
C GLU A 300 9.55 9.09 -20.29
#